data_AF-A0AA42XSL8-F1
#
_entry.id   AF-A0AA42XSL8-F1
#
_cell.length_a   1.000
_cell.length_b   1.000
_cell.length_c   1.000
_cell.angle_alpha   90.00
_cell.angle_beta   90.00
_cell.angle_gamma   90.00
#
_symmetry.space_group_name_H-M   'P 1'
#
loop_
_entity.id
_entity.type
_entity.pdbx_description
1 polymer ?
#
loop_
_entity_poly.entity_id
_entity_poly.type
_entity_poly.pdbx_seq_one_letter_code
_entity_poly.pdbx_strand_id
1 'polypeptide(L)'
;MRRRWIMAAGVLLGALVLLVWWQRQRAPTAPPAVAFPAPAPDARQRIEQRLGDDHAFRNDVLFLLAATLRDRCQPAQAGLLARMANRASLPVLAAVSAVTQQDSSLDRPIYQYIQHRADATQCGQPLKMPLAGGRSMAVDIEQYARTFPDSYFDPQRSSEPRDFGGLSLQQRAGNACNSVVYSVLPLGGTDWRCSSLRANARARVRGLCEDELRRQHGSTGGELDTAVGQGMQAAVVSAIAALPEDCR
;
A
#
# COMPACT_ATOMS: atom_id res chain seq x y z
N MET A 1 46.56 39.27 -2.09
CA MET A 1 46.19 37.85 -2.31
C MET A 1 45.67 37.14 -1.05
N ARG A 2 46.28 37.28 0.13
CA ARG A 2 45.85 36.62 1.39
C ARG A 2 44.36 36.75 1.77
N ARG A 3 43.73 37.91 1.55
CA ARG A 3 42.32 38.16 1.91
C ARG A 3 41.31 37.35 1.09
N ARG A 4 41.66 36.97 -0.15
CA ARG A 4 40.82 36.12 -1.02
C ARG A 4 40.84 34.65 -0.58
N TRP A 5 41.97 34.18 -0.05
CA TRP A 5 42.10 32.81 0.48
C TRP A 5 41.29 32.59 1.77
N ILE A 6 41.22 33.61 2.62
CA ILE A 6 40.42 33.55 3.86
C ILE A 6 38.92 33.46 3.55
N MET A 7 38.43 34.19 2.55
CA MET A 7 37.02 34.11 2.15
C MET A 7 36.68 32.77 1.47
N ALA A 8 37.58 32.24 0.64
CA ALA A 8 37.39 30.93 0.03
C ALA A 8 37.33 29.80 1.08
N ALA A 9 38.18 29.85 2.10
CA ALA A 9 38.17 28.89 3.20
C ALA A 9 36.88 28.97 4.03
N GLY A 10 36.38 30.18 4.31
CA GLY A 10 35.12 30.38 5.03
C GLY A 10 33.90 29.82 4.30
N VAL A 11 33.83 30.01 2.98
CA VAL A 11 32.73 29.46 2.15
C VAL A 11 32.79 27.93 2.09
N LEU A 12 33.99 27.34 1.95
CA LEU A 12 34.17 25.89 1.95
C LEU A 12 33.76 25.24 3.28
N LEU A 13 34.13 25.86 4.40
CA LEU A 13 33.72 25.41 5.74
C LEU A 13 32.20 25.50 5.93
N GLY A 14 31.57 26.60 5.48
CA GLY A 14 30.12 26.75 5.54
C GLY A 14 29.37 25.70 4.71
N ALA A 15 29.86 25.41 3.50
CA ALA A 15 29.29 24.37 2.64
C ALA A 15 29.43 22.97 3.25
N LEU A 16 30.58 22.66 3.87
CA LEU A 16 30.81 21.40 4.57
C LEU A 16 29.87 21.21 5.77
N VAL A 17 29.67 22.25 6.57
CA VAL A 17 28.76 22.21 7.73
C VAL A 17 27.32 21.98 7.27
N LEU A 18 26.87 22.68 6.23
CA LEU A 18 25.53 22.48 5.64
C LEU A 18 25.36 21.06 5.09
N LEU A 19 26.36 20.52 4.38
CA LEU A 19 26.35 19.15 3.88
C LEU A 19 26.26 18.11 5.02
N VAL A 20 27.05 18.28 6.06
CA VAL A 20 27.05 17.40 7.24
C VAL A 20 25.72 17.49 8.00
N TRP A 21 25.16 18.69 8.14
CA TRP A 21 23.87 18.89 8.78
C TRP A 21 22.73 18.26 7.99
N TRP A 22 22.76 18.41 6.66
CA TRP A 22 21.78 17.79 5.77
C TRP A 22 21.90 16.27 5.73
N GLN A 23 23.13 15.73 5.80
CA GLN A 23 23.37 14.29 5.97
C GLN A 23 22.89 13.78 7.33
N ARG A 24 23.04 14.55 8.41
CA ARG A 24 22.52 14.18 9.74
C ARG A 24 21.00 14.18 9.80
N GLN A 25 20.33 15.10 9.11
CA GLN A 25 18.87 15.07 8.98
C GLN A 25 18.38 13.88 8.15
N ARG A 26 19.22 13.37 7.24
CA ARG A 26 18.96 12.14 6.47
C ARG A 26 19.52 10.88 7.12
N ALA A 27 20.24 10.99 8.24
CA ALA A 27 20.80 9.82 8.91
C ALA A 27 19.61 8.97 9.38
N PRO A 28 19.59 7.67 9.07
CA PRO A 28 18.53 6.78 9.55
C PRO A 28 18.48 6.89 11.07
N THR A 29 17.35 7.35 11.59
CA THR A 29 17.07 7.23 13.02
C THR A 29 17.24 5.76 13.37
N ALA A 30 18.08 5.48 14.36
CA ALA A 30 18.22 4.13 14.90
C ALA A 30 16.81 3.57 15.15
N PRO A 31 16.55 2.30 14.80
CA PRO A 31 15.23 1.73 14.99
C PRO A 31 14.87 1.90 16.46
N PRO A 32 13.64 2.34 16.79
CA PRO A 32 13.21 2.40 18.17
C PRO A 32 13.43 1.02 18.80
N ALA A 33 13.70 0.99 20.11
CA ALA A 33 13.80 -0.27 20.84
C ALA A 33 12.61 -1.15 20.47
N VAL A 34 12.88 -2.39 20.06
CA VAL A 34 11.83 -3.32 19.65
C VAL A 34 10.90 -3.50 20.84
N ALA A 35 9.68 -2.96 20.73
CA ALA A 35 8.75 -2.90 21.85
C ALA A 35 8.06 -4.25 22.04
N PHE A 36 7.93 -5.02 20.95
CA PHE A 36 7.26 -6.32 20.95
C PHE A 36 8.25 -7.49 20.89
N PRO A 37 8.19 -8.44 21.84
CA PRO A 37 9.05 -9.59 21.83
C PRO A 37 8.80 -10.45 20.58
N ALA A 38 9.85 -11.11 20.09
CA ALA A 38 9.70 -12.10 19.03
C ALA A 38 8.80 -13.25 19.53
N PRO A 39 7.98 -13.84 18.64
CA PRO A 39 7.26 -15.07 18.97
C PRO A 39 8.25 -16.20 19.28
N ALA A 40 7.77 -17.23 19.97
CA ALA A 40 8.56 -18.43 20.22
C ALA A 40 9.12 -19.04 18.91
N PRO A 41 10.32 -19.66 18.91
CA PRO A 41 10.97 -20.11 17.69
C PRO A 41 10.13 -21.09 16.85
N ASP A 42 9.37 -21.97 17.50
CA ASP A 42 8.48 -22.94 16.85
C ASP A 42 7.30 -22.24 16.14
N ALA A 43 6.69 -21.24 16.79
CA ALA A 43 5.62 -20.45 16.21
C ALA A 43 6.14 -19.59 15.06
N ARG A 44 7.33 -18.99 15.22
CA ARG A 44 8.02 -18.25 14.14
C ARG A 44 8.23 -19.13 12.91
N GLN A 45 8.76 -20.33 13.11
CA GLN A 45 9.03 -21.27 12.02
C GLN A 45 7.74 -21.69 11.29
N ARG A 46 6.66 -21.98 12.03
CA ARG A 46 5.35 -22.29 11.44
C ARG A 46 4.79 -21.13 10.63
N ILE A 47 4.89 -19.90 11.14
CA ILE A 47 4.46 -18.69 10.42
C ILE A 47 5.28 -18.53 9.13
N GLU A 48 6.61 -18.65 9.20
CA GLU A 48 7.49 -18.49 8.03
C GLU A 48 7.27 -19.57 6.98
N GLN A 49 6.98 -20.81 7.39
CA GLN A 49 6.57 -21.88 6.49
C GLN A 49 5.27 -21.52 5.77
N ARG A 50 4.24 -21.06 6.50
CA ARG A 50 2.97 -20.60 5.92
C ARG A 50 3.16 -19.43 4.95
N LEU A 51 4.05 -18.47 5.24
CA LEU A 51 4.37 -17.38 4.32
C LEU A 51 4.97 -17.89 2.99
N GLY A 52 5.69 -19.01 3.04
CA GLY A 52 6.23 -19.68 1.87
C GLY A 52 5.14 -20.39 1.05
N ASP A 53 4.29 -21.15 1.75
CA ASP A 53 3.36 -22.11 1.14
C ASP A 53 2.02 -21.47 0.71
N ASP A 54 1.56 -20.44 1.41
CA ASP A 54 0.26 -19.80 1.19
C ASP A 54 0.45 -18.32 0.77
N HIS A 55 0.13 -18.06 -0.50
CA HIS A 55 0.21 -16.73 -1.09
C HIS A 55 -0.80 -15.74 -0.48
N ALA A 56 -2.02 -16.19 -0.16
CA ALA A 56 -3.05 -15.32 0.41
C ALA A 56 -2.67 -14.92 1.84
N PHE A 57 -2.20 -15.89 2.64
CA PHE A 57 -1.65 -15.62 3.97
C PHE A 57 -0.46 -14.66 3.91
N ARG A 58 0.47 -14.87 2.97
CA ARG A 58 1.59 -13.94 2.76
C ARG A 58 1.14 -12.53 2.42
N ASN A 59 0.13 -12.37 1.56
CA ASN A 59 -0.39 -11.06 1.16
C ASN A 59 -1.02 -10.32 2.35
N ASP A 60 -1.80 -11.03 3.19
CA ASP A 60 -2.36 -10.46 4.41
C ASP A 60 -1.27 -10.02 5.40
N VAL A 61 -0.30 -10.90 5.70
CA VAL A 61 0.80 -10.56 6.62
C VAL A 61 1.64 -9.42 6.08
N LEU A 62 1.91 -9.39 4.78
CA LEU A 62 2.64 -8.30 4.16
C LEU A 62 1.87 -6.98 4.23
N PHE A 63 0.56 -6.99 3.95
CA PHE A 63 -0.27 -5.81 4.09
C PHE A 63 -0.20 -5.26 5.52
N LEU A 64 -0.32 -6.12 6.53
CA LEU A 64 -0.28 -5.71 7.94
C LEU A 64 1.10 -5.16 8.33
N LEU A 65 2.19 -5.78 7.85
CA LEU A 65 3.54 -5.27 8.06
C LEU A 65 3.75 -3.92 7.38
N ALA A 66 3.31 -3.76 6.13
CA ALA A 66 3.43 -2.52 5.38
C ALA A 66 2.61 -1.40 6.03
N ALA A 67 1.38 -1.68 6.46
CA ALA A 67 0.52 -0.75 7.18
C ALA A 67 1.15 -0.33 8.52
N THR A 68 1.56 -1.29 9.34
CA THR A 68 2.17 -1.02 10.66
C THR A 68 3.46 -0.21 10.52
N LEU A 69 4.34 -0.59 9.58
CA LEU A 69 5.60 0.12 9.36
C LEU A 69 5.34 1.54 8.85
N ARG A 70 4.42 1.71 7.89
CA ARG A 70 4.10 3.02 7.31
C ARG A 70 3.45 3.94 8.33
N ASP A 71 2.49 3.46 9.11
CA ASP A 71 1.81 4.27 10.14
C ASP A 71 2.82 4.79 11.18
N ARG A 72 3.83 3.97 11.53
CA ARG A 72 4.94 4.39 12.41
C ARG A 72 5.89 5.38 11.75
N CYS A 73 6.25 5.16 10.48
CA CYS A 73 7.25 5.98 9.77
C CYS A 73 6.68 7.28 9.18
N GLN A 74 5.37 7.33 8.90
CA GLN A 74 4.66 8.46 8.32
C GLN A 74 3.31 8.66 9.05
N PRO A 75 3.30 9.10 10.32
CA PRO A 75 2.09 9.16 11.14
C PRO A 75 1.00 10.09 10.56
N ALA A 76 1.36 11.13 9.81
CA ALA A 76 0.40 11.99 9.10
C ALA A 76 -0.40 11.25 8.01
N GLN A 77 0.07 10.07 7.59
CA GLN A 77 -0.54 9.21 6.59
C GLN A 77 -1.12 7.92 7.20
N ALA A 78 -1.26 7.87 8.53
CA ALA A 78 -1.74 6.70 9.23
C ALA A 78 -3.12 6.24 8.72
N GLY A 79 -3.29 4.93 8.59
CA GLY A 79 -4.54 4.30 8.15
C GLY A 79 -4.92 4.57 6.69
N LEU A 80 -4.07 5.19 5.87
CA LEU A 80 -4.35 5.37 4.44
C LEU A 80 -4.39 4.05 3.68
N LEU A 81 -3.49 3.11 3.99
CA LEU A 81 -3.50 1.77 3.41
C LEU A 81 -4.79 1.01 3.78
N ALA A 82 -5.20 1.06 5.04
CA ALA A 82 -6.45 0.45 5.50
C ALA A 82 -7.68 1.06 4.83
N ARG A 83 -7.76 2.39 4.75
CA ARG A 83 -8.84 3.07 4.02
C ARG A 83 -8.87 2.65 2.57
N MET A 84 -7.73 2.63 1.90
CA MET A 84 -7.66 2.21 0.49
C MET A 84 -8.01 0.73 0.30
N ALA A 85 -7.66 -0.14 1.25
CA ALA A 85 -8.02 -1.56 1.21
C ALA A 85 -9.54 -1.73 1.28
N ASN A 86 -10.20 -0.97 2.17
CA ASN A 86 -11.66 -0.93 2.26
C ASN A 86 -12.30 -0.36 1.00
N ARG A 87 -11.74 0.72 0.41
CA ARG A 87 -12.20 1.23 -0.89
C ARG A 87 -12.12 0.17 -1.97
N ALA A 88 -11.07 -0.63 -1.96
CA ALA A 88 -10.83 -1.68 -2.94
C ALA A 88 -11.52 -3.02 -2.63
N SER A 89 -12.28 -3.10 -1.53
CA SER A 89 -12.90 -4.34 -1.03
C SER A 89 -11.91 -5.52 -1.00
N LEU A 90 -10.66 -5.24 -0.62
CA LEU A 90 -9.63 -6.28 -0.55
C LEU A 90 -9.97 -7.29 0.55
N PRO A 91 -9.66 -8.58 0.37
CA PRO A 91 -9.93 -9.65 1.34
C PRO A 91 -8.89 -9.65 2.47
N VAL A 92 -8.49 -8.47 2.95
CA VAL A 92 -7.49 -8.34 3.99
C VAL A 92 -7.95 -9.06 5.25
N LEU A 93 -7.05 -9.82 5.86
CA LEU A 93 -7.26 -10.66 7.04
C LEU A 93 -8.03 -11.96 6.79
N ALA A 94 -8.56 -12.20 5.59
CA ALA A 94 -9.33 -13.41 5.33
C ALA A 94 -8.47 -14.68 5.49
N ALA A 95 -7.24 -14.66 4.95
CA ALA A 95 -6.34 -15.81 5.02
C ALA A 95 -5.71 -15.94 6.41
N VAL A 96 -5.36 -14.82 7.06
CA VAL A 96 -4.91 -14.84 8.47
C VAL A 96 -6.00 -15.45 9.36
N SER A 97 -7.25 -15.04 9.19
CA SER A 97 -8.38 -15.57 9.97
C SER A 97 -8.61 -17.06 9.70
N ALA A 98 -8.50 -17.50 8.44
CA ALA A 98 -8.61 -18.91 8.10
C ALA A 98 -7.49 -19.75 8.76
N VAL A 99 -6.26 -19.25 8.78
CA VAL A 99 -5.12 -19.91 9.44
C VAL A 99 -5.34 -19.99 10.95
N THR A 100 -5.80 -18.92 11.61
CA THR A 100 -6.03 -18.92 13.07
C THR A 100 -7.24 -19.74 13.49
N GLN A 101 -8.23 -19.91 12.61
CA GLN A 101 -9.33 -20.86 12.82
C GLN A 101 -8.84 -22.31 12.76
N GLN A 102 -7.89 -22.62 11.88
CA GLN A 102 -7.30 -23.97 11.75
C GLN A 102 -6.30 -24.28 12.85
N ASP A 103 -5.48 -23.31 13.24
CA ASP A 103 -4.49 -23.41 14.31
C ASP A 103 -4.60 -22.19 15.23
N SER A 104 -5.46 -22.29 16.24
CA SER A 104 -5.69 -21.22 17.21
C SER A 104 -4.46 -20.91 18.06
N SER A 105 -3.46 -21.80 18.10
CA SER A 105 -2.19 -21.52 18.79
C SER A 105 -1.39 -20.42 18.10
N LEU A 106 -1.66 -20.13 16.82
CA LEU A 106 -0.98 -19.10 16.03
C LEU A 106 -1.62 -17.72 16.11
N ASP A 107 -2.81 -17.57 16.70
CA ASP A 107 -3.55 -16.30 16.75
C ASP A 107 -2.69 -15.15 17.31
N ARG A 108 -2.28 -15.25 18.58
CA ARG A 108 -1.40 -14.25 19.20
C ARG A 108 0.00 -14.22 18.57
N PRO A 109 0.66 -15.35 18.27
CA PRO A 109 1.98 -15.34 17.62
C PRO A 109 2.04 -14.63 16.27
N ILE A 110 0.99 -14.67 15.43
CA ILE A 110 0.97 -13.97 14.15
C ILE A 110 1.03 -12.45 14.36
N TYR A 111 0.20 -11.91 15.26
CA TYR A 111 0.23 -10.47 15.56
C TYR A 111 1.56 -10.05 16.22
N GLN A 112 2.11 -10.88 17.12
CA GLN A 112 3.44 -10.64 17.70
C GLN A 112 4.54 -10.65 16.64
N TYR A 113 4.50 -11.61 15.70
CA TYR A 113 5.43 -11.69 14.59
C TYR A 113 5.39 -10.41 13.74
N ILE A 114 4.20 -9.93 13.39
CA ILE A 114 4.02 -8.70 12.61
C ILE A 114 4.58 -7.49 13.36
N GLN A 115 4.21 -7.30 14.62
CA GLN A 115 4.65 -6.17 15.43
C GLN A 115 6.17 -6.18 15.64
N HIS A 116 6.73 -7.32 16.05
CA HIS A 116 8.17 -7.49 16.25
C HIS A 116 8.97 -7.14 14.98
N ARG A 117 8.50 -7.60 13.81
CA ARG A 117 9.17 -7.36 12.54
C ARG A 117 9.01 -5.94 12.02
N ALA A 118 7.84 -5.35 12.18
CA ALA A 118 7.63 -3.93 11.87
C ALA A 118 8.57 -3.07 12.73
N ASP A 119 8.69 -3.39 14.03
CA ASP A 119 9.57 -2.70 14.95
C ASP A 119 11.04 -2.78 14.57
N ALA A 120 11.50 -4.00 14.24
CA ALA A 120 12.89 -4.27 13.87
C ALA A 120 13.30 -3.68 12.50
N THR A 121 12.35 -3.29 11.66
CA THR A 121 12.64 -2.71 10.34
C THR A 121 12.83 -1.20 10.46
N GLN A 122 13.93 -0.63 9.97
CA GLN A 122 14.13 0.83 9.98
C GLN A 122 13.25 1.51 8.93
N CYS A 123 12.81 2.74 9.21
CA CYS A 123 12.11 3.55 8.22
C CYS A 123 12.98 3.80 6.98
N GLY A 124 12.37 3.68 5.79
CA GLY A 124 13.07 3.82 4.51
C GLY A 124 13.90 2.61 4.08
N GLN A 125 14.02 1.57 4.91
CA GLN A 125 14.63 0.30 4.51
C GLN A 125 13.59 -0.65 3.92
N PRO A 126 13.94 -1.44 2.88
CA PRO A 126 13.07 -2.48 2.37
C PRO A 126 12.73 -3.52 3.44
N LEU A 127 11.45 -3.89 3.51
CA LEU A 127 10.98 -4.98 4.36
C LEU A 127 11.39 -6.32 3.73
N LYS A 128 12.14 -7.14 4.48
CA LYS A 128 12.56 -8.47 4.02
C LYS A 128 11.51 -9.52 4.37
N MET A 129 10.70 -9.96 3.42
CA MET A 129 9.70 -11.00 3.62
C MET A 129 10.27 -12.40 3.42
N PRO A 130 10.14 -13.32 4.40
CA PRO A 130 10.50 -14.72 4.22
C PRO A 130 9.66 -15.38 3.12
N LEU A 131 10.31 -16.27 2.38
CA LEU A 131 9.73 -17.14 1.36
C LEU A 131 10.14 -18.60 1.62
N ALA A 132 9.48 -19.52 0.92
CA ALA A 132 9.81 -20.94 0.96
C ALA A 132 11.29 -21.19 0.59
N GLY A 133 11.91 -22.14 1.29
CA GLY A 133 13.29 -22.58 1.06
C GLY A 133 14.36 -21.61 1.57
N GLY A 134 14.08 -20.84 2.63
CA GLY A 134 15.04 -19.91 3.23
C GLY A 134 15.32 -18.66 2.39
N ARG A 135 14.55 -18.44 1.33
CA ARG A 135 14.64 -17.25 0.47
C ARG A 135 13.96 -16.06 1.14
N SER A 136 14.25 -14.86 0.64
CA SER A 136 13.57 -13.65 1.07
C SER A 136 13.26 -12.73 -0.11
N MET A 137 12.11 -12.07 -0.05
CA MET A 137 11.70 -11.00 -0.95
C MET A 137 11.92 -9.65 -0.27
N ALA A 138 12.64 -8.73 -0.91
CA ALA A 138 12.71 -7.34 -0.45
C ALA A 138 11.52 -6.56 -1.01
N VAL A 139 10.77 -5.90 -0.12
CA VAL A 139 9.61 -5.07 -0.46
C VAL A 139 9.89 -3.63 -0.03
N ASP A 140 9.96 -2.72 -1.00
CA ASP A 140 9.97 -1.29 -0.72
C ASP A 140 8.56 -0.86 -0.30
N ILE A 141 8.39 -0.43 0.94
CA ILE A 141 7.08 -0.06 1.50
C ILE A 141 6.53 1.24 0.91
N GLU A 142 7.38 2.17 0.49
CA GLU A 142 6.92 3.37 -0.22
C GLU A 142 6.41 3.02 -1.62
N GLN A 143 7.15 2.15 -2.32
CA GLN A 143 6.71 1.63 -3.60
C GLN A 143 5.42 0.81 -3.48
N TYR A 144 5.33 -0.04 -2.46
CA TYR A 144 4.12 -0.79 -2.14
C TYR A 144 2.93 0.16 -1.95
N ALA A 145 3.09 1.23 -1.16
CA ALA A 145 2.04 2.21 -0.92
C ALA A 145 1.65 3.03 -2.16
N ARG A 146 2.61 3.40 -3.00
CA ARG A 146 2.36 4.10 -4.29
C ARG A 146 1.49 3.26 -5.22
N THR A 147 1.76 1.96 -5.29
CA THR A 147 1.10 1.01 -6.19
C THR A 147 -0.10 0.28 -5.58
N PHE A 148 -0.36 0.47 -4.29
CA PHE A 148 -1.51 -0.10 -3.59
C PHE A 148 -2.81 0.48 -4.16
N PRO A 149 -3.91 -0.27 -4.36
CA PRO A 149 -4.18 -1.64 -3.88
C PRO A 149 -3.62 -2.79 -4.74
N ASP A 150 -3.17 -2.55 -5.98
CA ASP A 150 -2.66 -3.62 -6.85
C ASP A 150 -1.46 -4.36 -6.23
N SER A 151 -0.63 -3.67 -5.44
CA SER A 151 0.50 -4.27 -4.71
C SER A 151 0.12 -5.26 -3.62
N TYR A 152 -1.16 -5.33 -3.22
CA TYR A 152 -1.64 -6.43 -2.36
C TYR A 152 -1.46 -7.79 -3.04
N PHE A 153 -1.67 -7.87 -4.35
CA PHE A 153 -1.50 -9.09 -5.14
C PHE A 153 -0.11 -9.20 -5.78
N ASP A 154 0.52 -8.06 -6.08
CA ASP A 154 1.87 -7.99 -6.66
C ASP A 154 2.80 -7.06 -5.84
N PRO A 155 3.38 -7.55 -4.73
CA PRO A 155 4.22 -6.78 -3.82
C PRO A 155 5.45 -6.10 -4.43
N GLN A 156 5.93 -6.60 -5.57
CA GLN A 156 7.14 -6.10 -6.23
C GLN A 156 6.82 -5.16 -7.41
N ARG A 157 5.55 -4.81 -7.60
CA ARG A 157 5.10 -3.92 -8.65
C ARG A 157 5.91 -2.62 -8.66
N SER A 158 6.64 -2.38 -9.74
CA SER A 158 7.53 -1.24 -9.90
C SER A 158 6.86 0.00 -10.49
N SER A 159 5.71 -0.17 -11.15
CA SER A 159 5.00 0.93 -11.84
C SER A 159 3.62 1.19 -11.24
N GLU A 160 3.32 2.47 -11.01
CA GLU A 160 1.98 2.92 -10.67
C GLU A 160 0.97 2.53 -11.77
N PRO A 161 -0.18 1.94 -11.40
CA PRO A 161 -1.28 1.73 -12.31
C PRO A 161 -1.71 3.03 -13.00
N ARG A 162 -1.91 2.98 -14.33
CA ARG A 162 -2.27 4.17 -15.13
C ARG A 162 -3.57 4.81 -14.67
N ASP A 163 -4.49 3.99 -14.18
CA ASP A 163 -5.76 4.44 -13.64
C ASP A 163 -5.61 5.26 -12.37
N PHE A 164 -4.45 5.30 -11.72
CA PHE A 164 -4.23 6.23 -10.60
C PHE A 164 -4.02 7.66 -11.07
N GLY A 165 -3.61 7.88 -12.33
CA GLY A 165 -3.44 9.22 -12.89
C GLY A 165 -2.45 10.11 -12.12
N GLY A 166 -1.45 9.52 -11.46
CA GLY A 166 -0.49 10.24 -10.62
C GLY A 166 -1.05 10.72 -9.27
N LEU A 167 -2.27 10.30 -8.90
CA LEU A 167 -2.85 10.63 -7.61
C LEU A 167 -2.11 9.93 -6.46
N SER A 168 -1.78 10.70 -5.44
CA SER A 168 -1.20 10.19 -4.19
C SER A 168 -2.13 9.18 -3.52
N LEU A 169 -1.57 8.31 -2.68
CA LEU A 169 -2.36 7.38 -1.85
C LEU A 169 -3.41 8.14 -1.01
N GLN A 170 -3.09 9.33 -0.52
CA GLN A 170 -4.03 10.15 0.25
C GLN A 170 -5.24 10.57 -0.58
N GLN A 171 -5.01 11.08 -1.78
CA GLN A 171 -6.09 11.46 -2.70
C GLN A 171 -6.95 10.24 -3.09
N ARG A 172 -6.31 9.10 -3.35
CA ARG A 172 -7.02 7.87 -3.73
C ARG A 172 -7.83 7.30 -2.57
N ALA A 173 -7.28 7.22 -1.37
CA ALA A 173 -8.00 6.75 -0.19
C ALA A 173 -9.17 7.69 0.21
N GLY A 174 -9.00 9.00 -0.03
CA GLY A 174 -10.02 10.02 0.20
C GLY A 174 -11.15 10.04 -0.83
N ASN A 175 -10.96 9.46 -2.01
CA ASN A 175 -11.94 9.48 -3.08
C ASN A 175 -12.98 8.35 -2.92
N ALA A 176 -14.24 8.73 -2.69
CA ALA A 176 -15.32 7.77 -2.49
C ALA A 176 -15.62 6.91 -3.72
N CYS A 177 -15.45 7.45 -4.92
CA CYS A 177 -15.68 6.74 -6.17
C CYS A 177 -14.78 5.52 -6.37
N ASN A 178 -13.65 5.43 -5.66
CA ASN A 178 -12.85 4.21 -5.68
C ASN A 178 -13.62 2.99 -5.15
N SER A 179 -14.54 3.16 -4.20
CA SER A 179 -15.44 2.08 -3.76
C SER A 179 -16.30 1.54 -4.91
N VAL A 180 -16.85 2.43 -5.74
CA VAL A 180 -17.65 2.06 -6.91
C VAL A 180 -16.78 1.33 -7.92
N VAL A 181 -15.64 1.92 -8.26
CA VAL A 181 -14.68 1.39 -9.24
C VAL A 181 -14.29 -0.05 -8.93
N TYR A 182 -13.87 -0.34 -7.71
CA TYR A 182 -13.42 -1.68 -7.34
C TYR A 182 -14.56 -2.65 -7.04
N SER A 183 -15.78 -2.17 -6.81
CA SER A 183 -16.96 -3.04 -6.72
C SER A 183 -17.37 -3.60 -8.08
N VAL A 184 -17.26 -2.78 -9.13
CA VAL A 184 -17.67 -3.19 -10.49
C VAL A 184 -16.53 -3.76 -11.34
N LEU A 185 -15.29 -3.40 -11.01
CA LEU A 185 -14.07 -3.91 -11.64
C LEU A 185 -13.08 -4.34 -10.54
N PRO A 186 -13.31 -5.48 -9.87
CA PRO A 186 -12.50 -5.92 -8.74
C PRO A 186 -11.05 -6.25 -9.14
N LEU A 187 -10.20 -6.29 -8.13
CA LEU A 187 -8.77 -6.64 -8.26
C LEU A 187 -8.56 -8.15 -8.05
N GLY A 188 -7.46 -8.66 -8.60
CA GLY A 188 -7.04 -10.06 -8.45
C GLY A 188 -7.69 -11.02 -9.46
N GLY A 189 -7.08 -12.21 -9.64
CA GLY A 189 -7.67 -13.33 -10.38
C GLY A 189 -7.83 -13.20 -11.90
N THR A 190 -7.47 -12.07 -12.50
CA THR A 190 -7.69 -11.80 -13.93
C THR A 190 -6.42 -11.90 -14.76
N ASP A 191 -6.56 -12.32 -16.01
CA ASP A 191 -5.48 -12.41 -16.99
C ASP A 191 -4.71 -11.08 -17.12
N TRP A 192 -3.38 -11.16 -17.10
CA TRP A 192 -2.50 -9.99 -17.27
C TRP A 192 -2.78 -9.24 -18.58
N ARG A 193 -3.27 -9.94 -19.62
CA ARG A 193 -3.68 -9.37 -20.91
C ARG A 193 -4.80 -8.33 -20.76
N CYS A 194 -5.65 -8.46 -19.74
CA CYS A 194 -6.76 -7.55 -19.47
C CYS A 194 -6.37 -6.34 -18.60
N SER A 195 -5.16 -6.31 -18.06
CA SER A 195 -4.74 -5.30 -17.08
C SER A 195 -4.90 -3.86 -17.57
N SER A 196 -4.46 -3.56 -18.80
CA SER A 196 -4.55 -2.23 -19.41
C SER A 196 -6.00 -1.82 -19.70
N LEU A 197 -6.80 -2.75 -20.23
CA LEU A 197 -8.22 -2.50 -20.52
C LEU A 197 -9.01 -2.22 -19.25
N ARG A 198 -8.80 -3.02 -18.20
CA ARG A 198 -9.42 -2.83 -16.89
C ARG A 198 -8.96 -1.53 -16.24
N ALA A 199 -7.69 -1.16 -16.33
CA ALA A 199 -7.21 0.13 -15.82
C ALA A 199 -7.94 1.29 -16.52
N ASN A 200 -8.04 1.28 -17.85
CA ASN A 200 -8.77 2.32 -18.58
C ASN A 200 -10.26 2.37 -18.21
N ALA A 201 -10.91 1.20 -18.06
CA ALA A 201 -12.30 1.13 -17.62
C ALA A 201 -12.48 1.63 -16.18
N ARG A 202 -11.57 1.29 -15.25
CA ARG A 202 -11.55 1.82 -13.87
C ARG A 202 -11.45 3.34 -13.86
N ALA A 203 -10.54 3.91 -14.66
CA ALA A 203 -10.39 5.35 -14.79
C ALA A 203 -11.67 6.01 -15.32
N ARG A 204 -12.32 5.40 -16.31
CA ARG A 204 -13.60 5.88 -16.87
C ARG A 204 -14.74 5.82 -15.86
N VAL A 205 -14.92 4.70 -15.17
CA VAL A 205 -15.95 4.53 -14.13
C VAL A 205 -15.76 5.55 -13.01
N ARG A 206 -14.51 5.81 -12.61
CA ARG A 206 -14.23 6.85 -11.61
C ARG A 206 -14.66 8.22 -12.09
N GLY A 207 -14.32 8.59 -13.33
CA GLY A 207 -14.72 9.87 -13.92
C GLY A 207 -16.24 10.04 -13.95
N LEU A 208 -16.98 9.00 -14.36
CA LEU A 208 -18.44 9.01 -14.35
C LEU A 208 -19.02 9.26 -12.95
N CYS A 209 -18.47 8.59 -11.93
CA CYS A 209 -18.90 8.78 -10.55
C CYS A 209 -18.57 10.19 -10.03
N GLU A 210 -17.37 10.70 -10.33
CA GLU A 210 -16.97 12.05 -9.91
C GLU A 210 -17.79 13.15 -10.59
N ASP A 211 -18.10 12.99 -11.87
CA ASP A 211 -18.96 13.91 -12.62
C ASP A 211 -20.37 13.93 -12.04
N GLU A 212 -20.91 12.77 -11.70
CA GLU A 212 -22.23 12.65 -11.08
C GLU A 212 -22.27 13.25 -9.66
N LEU A 213 -21.24 13.01 -8.85
CA LEU A 213 -21.08 13.67 -7.54
C LEU A 213 -21.07 15.21 -7.68
N ARG A 214 -20.32 15.74 -8.66
CA ARG A 214 -20.30 17.18 -8.94
C ARG A 214 -21.67 17.68 -9.38
N ARG A 215 -22.39 16.91 -10.20
CA ARG A 215 -23.74 17.26 -10.66
C ARG A 215 -24.76 17.33 -9.53
N GLN A 216 -24.70 16.39 -8.58
CA GLN A 216 -25.67 16.27 -7.49
C GLN A 216 -25.34 17.15 -6.28
N HIS A 217 -24.05 17.26 -5.94
CA HIS A 217 -23.60 17.90 -4.70
C HIS A 217 -22.66 19.09 -4.91
N GLY A 218 -22.37 19.48 -6.15
CA GLY A 218 -21.45 20.58 -6.49
C GLY A 218 -19.98 20.28 -6.19
N SER A 219 -19.64 19.09 -5.69
CA SER A 219 -18.26 18.69 -5.37
C SER A 219 -18.09 17.17 -5.43
N THR A 220 -16.84 16.69 -5.44
CA THR A 220 -16.51 15.25 -5.38
C THR A 220 -16.45 14.70 -3.95
N GLY A 221 -16.68 15.55 -2.94
CA GLY A 221 -16.67 15.17 -1.52
C GLY A 221 -18.04 14.80 -0.96
N GLY A 222 -19.08 14.80 -1.79
CA GLY A 222 -20.44 14.42 -1.41
C GLY A 222 -20.59 12.94 -1.07
N GLU A 223 -21.73 12.58 -0.50
CA GLU A 223 -22.08 11.20 -0.18
C GLU A 223 -22.42 10.40 -1.45
N LEU A 224 -22.07 9.12 -1.48
CA LEU A 224 -22.51 8.21 -2.54
C LEU A 224 -23.94 7.73 -2.25
N ASP A 225 -24.90 8.64 -2.41
CA ASP A 225 -26.31 8.34 -2.17
C ASP A 225 -26.97 7.59 -3.35
N THR A 226 -28.26 7.28 -3.19
CA THR A 226 -29.03 6.58 -4.22
C THR A 226 -29.19 7.40 -5.50
N ALA A 227 -29.25 8.74 -5.41
CA ALA A 227 -29.41 9.60 -6.58
C ALA A 227 -28.14 9.61 -7.43
N VAL A 228 -26.97 9.68 -6.81
CA VAL A 228 -25.67 9.53 -7.48
C VAL A 228 -25.57 8.14 -8.11
N GLY A 229 -25.94 7.09 -7.37
CA GLY A 229 -25.97 5.71 -7.87
C GLY A 229 -26.81 5.55 -9.15
N GLN A 230 -28.04 6.05 -9.12
CA GLN A 230 -28.96 6.00 -10.26
C GLN A 230 -28.46 6.83 -11.45
N GLY A 231 -27.92 8.02 -11.21
CA GLY A 231 -27.43 8.92 -12.26
C GLY A 231 -26.27 8.36 -13.08
N MET A 232 -25.37 7.58 -12.46
CA MET A 232 -24.24 6.98 -13.17
C MET A 232 -24.47 5.55 -13.67
N GLN A 233 -25.54 4.86 -13.23
CA GLN A 233 -25.73 3.41 -13.43
C GLN A 233 -25.60 2.97 -14.90
N ALA A 234 -26.35 3.59 -15.80
CA ALA A 234 -26.36 3.20 -17.22
C ALA A 234 -24.98 3.40 -17.88
N ALA A 235 -24.28 4.49 -17.54
CA ALA A 235 -22.97 4.78 -18.07
C ALA A 235 -21.89 3.82 -17.54
N VAL A 236 -21.97 3.44 -16.26
CA VAL A 236 -21.07 2.45 -15.66
C VAL A 236 -21.28 1.07 -16.29
N VAL A 237 -22.53 0.62 -16.44
CA VAL A 237 -22.85 -0.65 -17.11
C VAL A 237 -22.33 -0.66 -18.55
N SER A 238 -22.53 0.44 -19.28
CA SER A 238 -21.99 0.60 -20.64
C SER A 238 -20.46 0.52 -20.69
N ALA A 239 -19.78 1.16 -19.74
CA ALA A 239 -18.32 1.14 -19.67
C ALA A 239 -17.77 -0.28 -19.40
N ILE A 240 -18.44 -1.08 -18.58
CA ILE A 240 -18.05 -2.47 -18.29
C ILE A 240 -18.37 -3.38 -19.48
N ALA A 241 -19.54 -3.24 -20.08
CA ALA A 241 -19.95 -4.04 -21.24
C ALA A 241 -19.03 -3.84 -22.46
N ALA A 242 -18.36 -2.69 -22.56
CA ALA A 242 -17.35 -2.41 -23.59
C ALA A 242 -16.05 -3.21 -23.44
N LEU A 243 -15.81 -3.83 -22.28
CA LEU A 243 -14.69 -4.76 -22.11
C LEU A 243 -14.99 -6.10 -22.79
N PRO A 244 -13.98 -6.78 -23.37
CA PRO A 244 -14.10 -8.18 -23.76
C PRO A 244 -14.58 -9.04 -22.60
N GLU A 245 -15.35 -10.09 -22.87
CA GLU A 245 -15.94 -10.94 -21.82
C GLU A 245 -14.90 -11.48 -20.84
N ASP A 246 -13.76 -11.96 -21.36
CA ASP A 246 -12.63 -12.44 -20.55
C ASP A 246 -11.97 -11.36 -19.67
N CYS A 247 -12.28 -10.08 -19.92
CA CYS A 247 -11.73 -8.93 -19.21
C CYS A 247 -12.74 -8.19 -18.33
N ARG A 248 -14.02 -8.59 -18.34
CA ARG A 248 -15.08 -8.01 -17.49
C ARG A 248 -14.89 -8.38 -16.03
#